data_AF-A0A6P7IDE5-F1
#
_entry.id   AF-A0A6P7IDE5-F1
#
_cell.length_a   1.000
_cell.length_b   1.000
_cell.length_c   1.000
_cell.angle_alpha   90.00
_cell.angle_beta   90.00
_cell.angle_gamma   90.00
#
_symmetry.space_group_name_H-M   'P 1'
#
loop_
_entity.id
_entity.type
_entity.pdbx_description
1 polymer ?
#
loop_
_entity_poly.entity_id
_entity_poly.type
_entity_poly.pdbx_seq_one_letter_code
_entity_poly.pdbx_strand_id
1 'polypeptide(L)'
;MGYMTVEEHSSTLLHLKRSPGIRSWSLLVGIVSVGLAAAYYSSDSILWKLFYVNGCVFVAMQNMEDWEEAVFDKTKNLIELKTFSLYTYILTLWRKGQEKVVLDLTQLCDVCVQEERVRYLGKGYLLMLRLAAGFSYPLTQSATLGGRSDVEAVAAMLKRFLGLEELQRQRQQEYEKEYGEEEEEEEIPLDNSTDSDDEAD
;
A
#
# COMPACT_ATOMS: atom_id res chain seq x y z
N MET A 1 5.51 4.09 15.21
CA MET A 1 5.58 2.96 14.26
C MET A 1 5.16 3.54 12.92
N GLY A 2 6.12 3.98 12.10
CA GLY A 2 5.80 4.61 10.82
C GLY A 2 5.49 3.54 9.77
N TYR A 3 4.50 3.80 8.93
CA TYR A 3 4.08 2.92 7.83
C TYR A 3 5.17 2.76 6.77
N MET A 4 5.63 3.86 6.19
CA MET A 4 6.79 3.92 5.31
C MET A 4 7.56 5.21 5.59
N THR A 5 8.88 5.15 5.63
CA THR A 5 9.76 6.31 5.76
C THR A 5 10.29 6.71 4.40
N VAL A 6 10.30 8.01 4.12
CA VAL A 6 10.87 8.57 2.89
C VAL A 6 12.40 8.53 3.00
N GLU A 7 13.05 7.74 2.17
CA GLU A 7 14.52 7.63 2.13
C GLU A 7 15.10 8.67 1.16
N GLU A 8 14.49 8.81 -0.02
CA GLU A 8 14.85 9.83 -1.00
C GLU A 8 13.61 10.52 -1.54
N HIS A 9 13.64 11.85 -1.56
CA HIS A 9 12.60 12.68 -2.17
C HIS A 9 13.27 13.67 -3.11
N SER A 10 13.19 13.37 -4.40
CA SER A 10 13.53 14.28 -5.50
C SER A 10 12.25 14.62 -6.28
N SER A 11 12.30 15.59 -7.18
CA SER A 11 11.17 15.94 -8.04
C SER A 11 10.76 14.79 -8.99
N THR A 12 11.70 13.90 -9.30
CA THR A 12 11.55 12.80 -10.26
C THR A 12 11.58 11.41 -9.64
N LEU A 13 12.06 11.26 -8.41
CA LEU A 13 12.20 9.97 -7.74
C LEU A 13 11.72 10.07 -6.30
N LEU A 14 10.83 9.15 -5.90
CA LEU A 14 10.38 9.00 -4.53
C LEU A 14 10.67 7.57 -4.08
N HIS A 15 11.53 7.42 -3.08
CA HIS A 15 11.89 6.15 -2.48
C HIS A 15 11.32 6.05 -1.07
N LEU A 16 10.40 5.11 -0.88
CA LEU A 16 9.78 4.77 0.38
C LEU A 16 10.32 3.44 0.87
N LYS A 17 10.73 3.38 2.13
CA LYS A 17 11.25 2.17 2.76
C LYS A 17 10.54 1.89 4.07
N ARG A 18 10.30 0.61 4.34
CA ARG A 18 9.78 0.11 5.60
C ARG A 18 10.72 -0.94 6.16
N SER A 19 11.36 -0.60 7.27
CA SER A 19 12.15 -1.53 8.06
C SER A 19 11.29 -2.23 9.11
N PRO A 20 11.62 -3.48 9.50
CA PRO A 20 10.94 -4.18 10.58
C PRO A 20 10.94 -3.36 11.86
N GLY A 21 9.79 -3.34 12.54
CA GLY A 21 9.59 -2.51 13.71
C GLY A 21 10.39 -2.98 14.93
N ILE A 22 10.51 -2.11 15.94
CA ILE A 22 11.21 -2.43 17.19
C ILE A 22 10.65 -3.66 17.89
N ARG A 23 9.34 -3.93 17.73
CA ARG A 23 8.68 -5.16 18.20
C ARG A 23 9.30 -6.40 17.57
N SER A 24 9.49 -6.41 16.26
CA SER A 24 10.06 -7.54 15.53
C SER A 24 11.52 -7.77 15.93
N TRP A 25 12.32 -6.71 16.02
CA TRP A 25 13.68 -6.79 16.55
C TRP A 25 13.75 -7.31 17.99
N SER A 26 12.82 -6.87 18.85
CA SER A 26 12.76 -7.33 20.24
C SER A 26 12.40 -8.82 20.35
N LEU A 27 11.51 -9.32 19.48
CA LEU A 27 11.16 -10.74 19.42
C LEU A 27 12.35 -11.59 18.97
N LEU A 28 13.10 -11.11 17.96
CA LEU A 28 14.29 -11.78 17.50
C LEU A 28 15.32 -11.93 18.62
N VAL A 29 15.66 -10.83 19.28
CA VAL A 29 16.62 -10.85 20.40
C VAL A 29 16.09 -11.70 21.56
N GLY A 30 14.79 -11.59 21.87
CA GLY A 30 14.13 -12.36 22.92
C GLY A 30 14.24 -13.87 22.70
N ILE A 31 13.80 -14.37 21.55
CA ILE A 31 13.82 -15.80 21.24
C ILE A 31 15.25 -16.34 21.15
N VAL A 32 16.17 -15.59 20.53
CA VAL A 32 17.58 -15.98 20.43
C VAL A 32 18.23 -16.03 21.82
N SER A 33 17.89 -15.09 22.71
CA SER A 33 18.41 -15.08 24.09
C SER A 33 18.00 -16.33 24.88
N VAL A 34 16.76 -16.82 24.68
CA VAL A 34 16.27 -18.06 25.28
C VAL A 34 17.05 -19.26 24.75
N GLY A 35 17.31 -19.31 23.45
CA GLY A 35 18.12 -20.36 22.84
C GLY A 35 19.56 -20.40 23.37
N LEU A 36 20.18 -19.21 23.55
CA LEU A 36 21.50 -19.09 24.15
C LEU A 36 21.51 -19.50 25.63
N ALA A 37 20.51 -19.11 26.40
CA ALA A 37 20.38 -19.53 27.80
C ALA A 37 20.22 -21.05 27.91
N ALA A 38 19.38 -21.66 27.07
CA ALA A 38 19.22 -23.11 27.01
C ALA A 38 20.53 -23.82 26.66
N ALA A 39 21.30 -23.30 25.71
CA ALA A 39 22.60 -23.86 25.34
C ALA A 39 23.68 -23.65 26.42
N TYR A 40 23.62 -22.55 27.16
CA TYR A 40 24.58 -22.24 28.23
C TYR A 40 24.35 -23.10 29.48
N TYR A 41 23.10 -23.23 29.93
CA TYR A 41 22.75 -24.02 31.11
C TYR A 41 22.63 -25.52 30.84
N SER A 42 22.49 -25.92 29.58
CA SER A 42 22.51 -27.34 29.22
C SER A 42 23.92 -27.92 29.34
N SER A 43 24.01 -29.12 29.92
CA SER A 43 25.24 -29.94 29.97
C SER A 43 25.38 -30.85 28.74
N ASP A 44 24.56 -30.66 27.70
CA ASP A 44 24.55 -31.50 26.51
C ASP A 44 25.79 -31.29 25.62
N SER A 45 25.96 -32.18 24.64
CA SER A 45 27.02 -32.06 23.64
C SER A 45 26.88 -30.80 22.79
N ILE A 46 27.98 -30.39 22.18
CA ILE A 46 28.04 -29.20 21.31
C ILE A 46 26.97 -29.24 20.19
N LEU A 47 26.63 -30.44 19.70
CA LEU A 47 25.65 -30.64 18.64
C LEU A 47 24.24 -30.26 19.11
N TRP A 48 23.85 -30.67 20.32
CA TRP A 48 22.55 -30.32 20.89
C TRP A 48 22.46 -28.83 21.19
N LYS A 49 23.53 -28.23 21.69
CA LYS A 49 23.62 -26.77 21.91
C LYS A 49 23.43 -25.99 20.61
N LEU A 50 24.11 -26.40 19.54
CA LEU A 50 23.95 -25.80 18.22
C LEU A 50 22.53 -26.00 17.68
N PHE A 51 21.91 -27.15 17.93
CA PHE A 51 20.52 -27.40 17.53
C PHE A 51 19.55 -26.45 18.22
N TYR A 52 19.66 -26.23 19.53
CA TYR A 52 18.80 -25.30 20.27
C TYR A 52 18.96 -23.85 19.77
N VAL A 53 20.21 -23.40 19.60
CA VAL A 53 20.48 -22.02 19.13
C VAL A 53 19.98 -21.84 17.71
N ASN A 54 20.29 -22.76 16.78
CA ASN A 54 19.82 -22.66 15.40
C ASN A 54 18.29 -22.75 15.30
N GLY A 55 17.66 -23.61 16.10
CA GLY A 55 16.19 -23.69 16.16
C GLY A 55 15.56 -22.40 16.62
N CYS A 56 16.07 -21.79 17.70
CA CYS A 56 15.60 -20.50 18.19
C CYS A 56 15.83 -19.37 17.18
N VAL A 57 16.99 -19.33 16.53
CA VAL A 57 17.28 -18.35 15.46
C VAL A 57 16.32 -18.54 14.28
N PHE A 58 16.02 -19.77 13.89
CA PHE A 58 15.07 -20.07 12.81
C PHE A 58 13.65 -19.60 13.13
N VAL A 59 13.15 -19.88 14.33
CA VAL A 59 11.83 -19.43 14.80
C VAL A 59 11.78 -17.90 14.91
N ALA A 60 12.85 -17.28 15.38
CA ALA A 60 12.99 -15.83 15.44
C ALA A 60 12.91 -15.20 14.04
N MET A 61 13.62 -15.77 13.06
CA MET A 61 13.61 -15.27 11.69
C MET A 61 12.26 -15.44 11.00
N GLN A 62 11.53 -16.53 11.26
CA GLN A 62 10.16 -16.71 10.74
C GLN A 62 9.17 -15.67 11.27
N ASN A 63 9.39 -15.16 12.47
CA ASN A 63 8.55 -14.11 13.07
C ASN A 63 9.05 -12.69 12.76
N MET A 64 10.11 -12.57 11.96
CA MET A 64 10.62 -11.26 11.58
C MET A 64 9.71 -10.64 10.52
N GLU A 65 9.37 -9.37 10.68
CA GLU A 65 8.59 -8.63 9.69
C GLU A 65 9.43 -8.46 8.40
N ASP A 66 8.79 -8.58 7.24
CA ASP A 66 9.46 -8.38 5.96
C ASP A 66 9.84 -6.91 5.73
N TRP A 67 10.91 -6.69 4.98
CA TRP A 67 11.30 -5.36 4.52
C TRP A 67 10.53 -5.03 3.24
N GLU A 68 9.92 -3.85 3.17
CA GLU A 68 9.18 -3.39 2.01
C GLU A 68 9.84 -2.10 1.47
N GLU A 69 10.12 -2.04 0.19
CA GLU A 69 10.68 -0.89 -0.51
C GLU A 69 9.76 -0.54 -1.70
N ALA A 70 9.38 0.72 -1.83
CA ALA A 70 8.57 1.23 -2.94
C ALA A 70 9.29 2.41 -3.60
N VAL A 71 9.63 2.26 -4.87
CA VAL A 71 10.35 3.27 -5.66
C VAL A 71 9.43 3.76 -6.77
N PHE A 72 9.16 5.06 -6.79
CA PHE A 72 8.43 5.73 -7.85
C PHE A 72 9.42 6.54 -8.69
N ASP A 73 9.61 6.17 -9.95
CA ASP A 73 10.52 6.83 -10.88
C ASP A 73 9.72 7.46 -12.03
N LYS A 74 9.62 8.80 -12.03
CA LYS A 74 8.96 9.57 -13.10
C LYS A 74 9.79 9.63 -14.38
N THR A 75 11.11 9.45 -14.31
CA THR A 75 11.95 9.48 -15.52
C THR A 75 11.73 8.24 -16.38
N LYS A 76 11.49 7.11 -15.73
CA LYS A 76 11.22 5.83 -16.38
C LYS A 76 9.74 5.52 -16.50
N ASN A 77 8.88 6.28 -15.83
CA ASN A 77 7.45 6.00 -15.66
C ASN A 77 7.18 4.61 -15.05
N LEU A 78 7.95 4.21 -14.05
CA LEU A 78 7.82 2.90 -13.41
C LEU A 78 7.68 3.03 -11.89
N ILE A 79 6.88 2.13 -11.32
CA ILE A 79 6.74 1.92 -9.90
C ILE A 79 7.34 0.55 -9.60
N GLU A 80 8.42 0.50 -8.81
CA GLU A 80 9.00 -0.75 -8.33
C GLU A 80 8.61 -0.99 -6.89
N LEU A 81 7.89 -2.07 -6.62
CA LEU A 81 7.57 -2.55 -5.28
C LEU A 81 8.42 -3.79 -5.02
N LYS A 82 9.29 -3.71 -4.01
CA LYS A 82 10.20 -4.78 -3.61
C LYS A 82 9.85 -5.21 -2.20
N THR A 83 9.61 -6.50 -2.04
CA THR A 83 9.47 -7.14 -0.73
C THR A 83 10.67 -8.05 -0.52
N PHE A 84 11.36 -7.87 0.59
CA PHE A 84 12.50 -8.68 1.00
C PHE A 84 12.22 -9.39 2.30
N SER A 85 12.24 -10.72 2.25
CA SER A 85 12.10 -11.57 3.44
C SER A 85 13.45 -12.15 3.83
N LEU A 86 13.96 -11.76 5.00
CA LEU A 86 15.25 -12.25 5.50
C LEU A 86 15.25 -13.77 5.69
N TYR A 87 14.12 -14.32 6.14
CA TYR A 87 13.92 -15.76 6.26
C TYR A 87 14.11 -16.48 4.92
N THR A 88 13.40 -16.02 3.88
CA THR A 88 13.49 -16.60 2.54
C THR A 88 14.88 -16.42 1.95
N TYR A 89 15.51 -15.28 2.21
CA TYR A 89 16.88 -15.00 1.76
C TYR A 89 17.91 -15.97 2.36
N ILE A 90 17.81 -16.25 3.65
CA ILE A 90 18.70 -17.20 4.34
C ILE A 90 18.40 -18.63 3.89
N LEU A 91 17.13 -19.02 3.81
CA LEU A 91 16.73 -20.36 3.39
C LEU A 91 17.12 -20.70 1.95
N THR A 92 17.08 -19.72 1.05
CA THR A 92 17.41 -19.94 -0.36
C THR A 92 18.89 -19.70 -0.66
N LEU A 93 19.75 -19.64 0.37
CA LEU A 93 21.21 -19.45 0.23
C LEU A 93 21.54 -18.22 -0.62
N TRP A 94 20.86 -17.11 -0.34
CA TRP A 94 21.03 -15.82 -1.04
C TRP A 94 20.68 -15.83 -2.53
N ARG A 95 20.03 -16.88 -3.04
CA ARG A 95 19.64 -16.98 -4.46
C ARG A 95 18.26 -16.40 -4.76
N LYS A 96 17.36 -16.37 -3.78
CA LYS A 96 15.98 -15.86 -3.89
C LYS A 96 15.58 -15.15 -2.59
N GLY A 97 14.44 -14.47 -2.58
CA GLY A 97 13.95 -13.73 -1.40
C GLY A 97 13.67 -12.25 -1.63
N GLN A 98 13.83 -11.78 -2.86
CA GLN A 98 13.28 -10.50 -3.32
C GLN A 98 12.13 -10.77 -4.29
N GLU A 99 10.92 -10.43 -3.87
CA GLU A 99 9.79 -10.31 -4.78
C GLU A 99 9.79 -8.88 -5.30
N LYS A 100 9.89 -8.73 -6.63
CA LYS A 100 9.85 -7.44 -7.30
C LYS A 100 8.62 -7.38 -8.20
N VAL A 101 7.74 -6.45 -7.92
CA VAL A 101 6.59 -6.12 -8.77
C VAL A 101 6.86 -4.77 -9.42
N VAL A 102 6.71 -4.73 -10.74
CA VAL A 102 6.89 -3.50 -11.52
C VAL A 102 5.54 -3.12 -12.10
N LEU A 103 5.09 -1.91 -11.79
CA LEU A 103 3.86 -1.33 -12.31
C LEU A 103 4.20 -0.12 -13.17
N ASP A 104 3.35 0.17 -14.15
CA ASP A 104 3.49 1.33 -15.02
C ASP A 104 2.89 2.56 -14.32
N LEU A 105 3.68 3.64 -14.23
CA LEU A 105 3.25 4.89 -13.59
C LEU A 105 2.16 5.59 -14.40
N THR A 106 2.19 5.47 -15.73
CA THR A 106 1.19 6.10 -16.61
C THR A 106 -0.21 5.54 -16.40
N GLN A 107 -0.29 4.29 -15.95
CA GLN A 107 -1.54 3.62 -15.66
C GLN A 107 -2.06 3.94 -14.25
N LEU A 108 -1.26 4.54 -13.37
CA LEU A 108 -1.69 4.86 -12.02
C LEU A 108 -2.70 6.03 -12.05
N CYS A 109 -3.95 5.75 -11.64
CA CYS A 109 -5.03 6.74 -11.67
C CYS A 109 -5.30 7.40 -10.32
N ASP A 110 -5.24 6.62 -9.24
CA ASP A 110 -5.55 7.13 -7.91
C ASP A 110 -4.83 6.31 -6.84
N VAL A 111 -4.73 6.89 -5.65
CA VAL A 111 -4.21 6.27 -4.45
C VAL A 111 -5.30 6.35 -3.38
N CYS A 112 -5.79 5.21 -2.91
CA CYS A 112 -6.84 5.14 -1.90
C CYS A 112 -6.31 4.46 -0.62
N VAL A 113 -6.81 4.87 0.54
CA VAL A 113 -6.56 4.16 1.79
C VAL A 113 -7.73 3.21 2.04
N GLN A 114 -7.46 1.91 2.11
CA GLN A 114 -8.45 0.88 2.41
C GLN A 114 -8.36 0.48 3.89
N GLU A 115 -9.50 0.46 4.57
CA GLU A 115 -9.62 -0.08 5.94
C GLU A 115 -9.78 -1.60 5.85
N GLU A 116 -8.82 -2.33 6.38
CA GLU A 116 -8.89 -3.79 6.51
C GLU A 116 -9.28 -4.14 7.95
N ARG A 117 -10.46 -4.75 8.14
CA ARG A 117 -10.88 -5.22 9.47
C ARG A 117 -10.19 -6.55 9.79
N VAL A 118 -9.21 -6.49 10.68
CA VAL A 118 -8.53 -7.69 11.17
C VAL A 118 -9.35 -8.27 12.32
N ARG A 119 -9.79 -9.52 12.16
CA ARG A 119 -10.79 -10.22 13.00
C ARG A 119 -10.57 -10.14 14.53
N TYR A 120 -9.33 -9.94 14.98
CA TYR A 120 -8.97 -9.87 16.40
C TYR A 120 -8.07 -8.68 16.80
N LEU A 121 -7.51 -7.96 15.84
CA LEU A 121 -6.54 -6.88 16.08
C LEU A 121 -7.11 -5.48 15.79
N GLY A 122 -8.39 -5.39 15.40
CA GLY A 122 -9.07 -4.12 15.16
C GLY A 122 -8.99 -3.67 13.70
N LYS A 123 -8.84 -2.36 13.50
CA LYS A 123 -8.79 -1.73 12.16
C LYS A 123 -7.35 -1.58 11.69
N GLY A 124 -6.99 -2.24 10.60
CA GLY A 124 -5.78 -2.00 9.84
C GLY A 124 -6.06 -1.00 8.71
N TYR A 125 -5.05 -0.25 8.31
CA TYR A 125 -5.12 0.64 7.14
C TYR A 125 -4.02 0.26 6.17
N LEU A 126 -4.39 0.17 4.89
CA LEU A 126 -3.51 -0.17 3.79
C LEU A 126 -3.66 0.87 2.68
N LEU A 127 -2.56 1.21 2.03
CA LEU A 127 -2.57 2.10 0.89
C LEU A 127 -2.65 1.29 -0.40
N MET A 128 -3.67 1.53 -1.20
CA MET A 128 -3.96 0.84 -2.46
C MET A 128 -3.69 1.78 -3.64
N LEU A 129 -2.88 1.31 -4.58
CA LEU A 129 -2.64 1.94 -5.87
C LEU A 129 -3.72 1.47 -6.85
N ARG A 130 -4.52 2.38 -7.42
CA ARG A 130 -5.56 2.06 -8.40
C ARG A 130 -5.06 2.39 -9.80
N LEU A 131 -5.02 1.37 -10.67
CA LEU A 131 -4.59 1.54 -12.05
C LEU A 131 -5.78 1.69 -13.02
N ALA A 132 -5.52 2.28 -14.18
CA ALA A 132 -6.49 2.54 -15.25
C ALA A 132 -7.09 1.25 -15.81
N ALA A 133 -6.30 0.18 -15.80
CA ALA A 133 -6.71 -1.16 -16.18
C ALA A 133 -7.75 -1.80 -15.23
N GLY A 134 -8.16 -1.11 -14.16
CA GLY A 134 -9.25 -1.52 -13.27
C GLY A 134 -8.84 -2.39 -12.09
N PHE A 135 -7.57 -2.75 -11.96
CA PHE A 135 -7.06 -3.46 -10.78
C PHE A 135 -6.44 -2.51 -9.76
N SER A 136 -6.53 -2.90 -8.48
CA SER A 136 -5.89 -2.22 -7.36
C SER A 136 -4.78 -3.09 -6.77
N TYR A 137 -3.64 -2.47 -6.46
CA TYR A 137 -2.49 -3.16 -5.91
C TYR A 137 -2.08 -2.54 -4.57
N PRO A 138 -1.91 -3.34 -3.50
CA PRO A 138 -1.49 -2.83 -2.21
C PRO A 138 -0.03 -2.37 -2.24
N LEU A 139 0.24 -1.18 -1.71
CA LEU A 139 1.61 -0.63 -1.64
C LEU A 139 2.50 -1.41 -0.66
N THR A 140 1.89 -1.95 0.39
CA THR A 140 2.53 -2.78 1.41
C THR A 140 1.77 -4.08 1.53
N GLN A 141 2.44 -5.20 1.76
CA GLN A 141 1.76 -6.50 1.96
C GLN A 141 1.18 -6.64 3.37
N SER A 142 1.66 -5.83 4.32
CA SER A 142 1.19 -5.87 5.70
C SER A 142 0.49 -4.58 6.14
N ALA A 143 -0.77 -4.70 6.58
CA ALA A 143 -1.54 -3.58 7.11
C ALA A 143 -0.93 -3.03 8.40
N THR A 144 -0.78 -1.71 8.49
CA THR A 144 -0.41 -1.08 9.77
C THR A 144 -1.60 -1.01 10.70
N LEU A 145 -1.42 -1.59 11.87
CA LEU A 145 -2.36 -1.50 12.98
C LEU A 145 -2.26 -0.14 13.67
N GLY A 146 -3.36 0.59 13.70
CA GLY A 146 -3.50 1.78 14.57
C GLY A 146 -2.77 3.05 14.13
N GLY A 147 -2.69 3.34 12.82
CA GLY A 147 -1.98 4.51 12.29
C GLY A 147 -2.63 5.15 11.07
N ARG A 148 -3.96 5.39 11.07
CA ARG A 148 -4.69 5.98 9.92
C ARG A 148 -4.04 7.27 9.42
N SER A 149 -3.67 8.17 10.32
CA SER A 149 -3.05 9.45 9.98
C SER A 149 -1.71 9.31 9.26
N ASP A 150 -0.90 8.30 9.62
CA ASP A 150 0.40 8.10 8.98
C ASP A 150 0.22 7.56 7.56
N VAL A 151 -0.72 6.63 7.37
CA VAL A 151 -1.07 6.09 6.04
C VAL A 151 -1.70 7.17 5.16
N GLU A 152 -2.58 8.01 5.72
CA GLU A 152 -3.17 9.14 5.01
C GLU A 152 -2.14 10.22 4.67
N ALA A 153 -1.17 10.48 5.54
CA ALA A 153 -0.08 11.42 5.25
C ALA A 153 0.81 10.92 4.09
N VAL A 154 1.13 9.62 4.06
CA VAL A 154 1.86 9.02 2.94
C VAL A 154 1.02 9.04 1.66
N ALA A 155 -0.30 8.79 1.75
CA ALA A 155 -1.20 8.90 0.60
C ALA A 155 -1.27 10.32 0.05
N ALA A 156 -1.41 11.33 0.91
CA ALA A 156 -1.41 12.73 0.52
C ALA A 156 -0.07 13.15 -0.12
N MET A 157 1.04 12.68 0.44
CA MET A 157 2.37 12.91 -0.13
C MET A 157 2.50 12.31 -1.53
N LEU A 158 2.03 11.07 -1.73
CA LEU A 158 2.03 10.40 -3.03
C LEU A 158 1.14 11.12 -4.04
N LYS A 159 -0.08 11.52 -3.66
CA LYS A 159 -0.99 12.29 -4.53
C LYS A 159 -0.37 13.59 -4.99
N ARG A 160 0.24 14.33 -4.07
CA ARG A 160 0.95 15.58 -4.36
C ARG A 160 2.18 15.36 -5.23
N PHE A 161 2.97 14.33 -4.94
CA PHE A 161 4.17 14.01 -5.73
C PHE A 161 3.80 13.65 -7.17
N LEU A 162 2.74 12.86 -7.36
CA LEU A 162 2.32 12.36 -8.66
C LEU A 162 1.40 13.30 -9.44
N GLY A 163 0.90 14.38 -8.81
CA GLY A 163 -0.05 15.29 -9.44
C GLY A 163 -1.39 14.62 -9.76
N LEU A 164 -1.75 13.55 -9.05
CA LEU A 164 -2.95 12.76 -9.36
C LEU A 164 -4.24 13.55 -9.22
N GLU A 165 -4.26 14.57 -8.35
CA GLU A 165 -5.42 15.46 -8.19
C GLU A 165 -5.68 16.30 -9.45
N GLU A 166 -4.61 16.75 -10.13
CA GLU A 166 -4.72 17.50 -11.39
C GLU A 166 -5.18 16.59 -12.54
N LEU A 167 -4.65 15.36 -12.59
CA LEU A 167 -5.05 14.35 -13.57
C LEU A 167 -6.49 13.88 -13.38
N GLN A 168 -6.94 13.69 -12.13
CA GLN A 168 -8.35 13.38 -11.84
C GLN A 168 -9.26 14.53 -12.26
N ARG A 169 -8.89 15.78 -11.95
CA ARG A 169 -9.69 16.96 -12.34
C ARG A 169 -9.77 17.11 -13.86
N GLN A 170 -8.68 16.90 -14.58
CA GLN A 170 -8.67 16.94 -16.05
C GLN A 170 -9.59 15.86 -16.63
N ARG A 171 -9.50 14.63 -16.13
CA ARG A 171 -10.36 13.53 -16.60
C ARG A 171 -11.83 13.76 -16.28
N GLN A 172 -12.14 14.30 -15.10
CA GLN A 172 -13.50 14.66 -14.71
C GLN A 172 -14.07 15.74 -15.64
N GLN A 173 -13.27 16.75 -15.97
CA GLN A 173 -13.65 17.79 -16.93
C GLN A 173 -13.80 17.26 -18.36
N GLU A 174 -12.98 16.29 -18.79
CA GLU A 174 -13.14 15.62 -20.08
C GLU A 174 -14.41 14.80 -20.12
N TYR A 175 -14.71 14.04 -19.07
CA TYR A 175 -15.95 13.26 -18.95
C TYR A 175 -17.20 14.16 -18.93
N GLU A 176 -17.16 15.28 -18.19
CA GLU A 176 -18.24 16.27 -18.16
C GLU A 176 -18.42 16.96 -19.53
N LYS A 177 -17.37 17.12 -20.33
CA LYS A 177 -17.48 17.64 -21.70
C LYS A 177 -17.98 16.59 -22.70
N GLU A 178 -17.64 15.33 -22.49
CA GLU A 178 -17.99 14.23 -23.38
C GLU A 178 -19.42 13.69 -23.13
N TYR A 179 -19.90 13.78 -21.88
CA TYR A 179 -21.19 13.23 -21.45
C TYR A 179 -22.13 14.24 -20.75
N GLY A 180 -21.66 15.43 -20.40
CA GLY A 180 -22.48 16.46 -19.73
C GLY A 180 -23.27 17.35 -20.68
N GLU A 181 -23.14 17.17 -22.00
CA GLU A 181 -23.91 17.92 -23.01
C GLU A 181 -25.29 17.29 -23.32
N GLU A 182 -25.69 16.17 -22.68
CA GLU A 182 -26.96 15.47 -22.98
C GLU A 182 -28.11 15.72 -21.99
N GLU A 183 -27.95 16.56 -20.95
CA GLU A 183 -29.02 16.83 -19.95
C GLU A 183 -29.59 18.26 -19.96
N GLU A 184 -29.47 19.01 -21.06
CA GLU A 184 -30.18 20.28 -21.23
C GLU A 184 -30.83 20.36 -22.62
N GLU A 185 -31.98 19.72 -22.84
CA GLU A 185 -33.02 20.16 -23.81
C GLU A 185 -34.23 19.21 -23.83
N GLU A 186 -35.09 19.25 -22.81
CA GLU A 186 -36.54 19.05 -22.99
C GLU A 186 -37.30 19.98 -22.01
N GLU A 187 -37.05 21.29 -22.09
CA GLU A 187 -38.06 22.26 -21.63
C GLU A 187 -39.16 22.31 -22.70
N ILE A 188 -40.23 21.55 -22.46
CA ILE A 188 -41.48 21.66 -23.23
C ILE A 188 -42.00 23.10 -23.08
N PRO A 189 -42.14 23.89 -24.16
CA PRO A 189 -42.74 25.21 -24.07
C PRO A 189 -44.24 25.00 -23.88
N LEU A 190 -44.75 25.30 -22.68
CA LEU A 190 -46.18 25.49 -22.45
C LEU A 190 -46.60 26.77 -23.18
N ASP A 191 -46.99 26.62 -24.44
CA ASP A 191 -47.62 27.68 -25.22
C ASP A 191 -48.95 28.07 -24.56
N ASN A 192 -49.01 29.34 -24.20
CA ASN A 192 -50.13 29.98 -23.54
C ASN A 192 -50.86 30.77 -24.62
N SER A 193 -51.83 30.14 -25.31
CA SER A 193 -52.72 30.84 -26.24
C SER A 193 -54.17 30.82 -25.75
N THR A 194 -54.55 31.99 -25.24
CA THR A 194 -55.86 32.53 -24.87
C THR A 194 -56.94 32.38 -25.96
N ASP A 195 -58.09 31.81 -25.53
CA ASP A 195 -59.48 32.28 -25.71
C ASP A 195 -60.14 32.31 -27.11
N SER A 196 -61.31 31.64 -27.19
CA SER A 196 -62.41 32.04 -28.07
C SER A 196 -63.73 31.43 -27.57
N ASP A 197 -64.60 32.30 -27.08
CA ASP A 197 -66.01 32.13 -26.74
C ASP A 197 -66.85 31.49 -27.88
N ASP A 198 -67.91 30.72 -27.53
CA ASP A 198 -69.32 31.08 -27.78
C ASP A 198 -70.30 29.87 -27.74
N GLU A 199 -71.35 30.07 -26.93
CA GLU A 199 -72.79 29.82 -27.13
C GLU A 199 -73.39 28.42 -27.51
N ALA A 200 -74.34 28.02 -26.65
CA ALA A 200 -75.66 27.42 -26.90
C ALA A 200 -75.82 26.07 -27.65
N ASP A 201 -76.24 25.02 -26.92
CA ASP A 201 -77.64 24.52 -26.84
C ASP A 201 -77.76 23.34 -25.83
#